data_AF-A0A8H6V3G9-F1
#
_entry.id   AF-A0A8H6V3G9-F1
#
_cell.length_a   1.000
_cell.length_b   1.000
_cell.length_c   1.000
_cell.angle_alpha   90.00
_cell.angle_beta   90.00
_cell.angle_gamma   90.00
#
_symmetry.space_group_name_H-M   'P 1'
#
loop_
_entity.id
_entity.type
_entity.pdbx_description
1 polymer ?
#
loop_
_entity_poly.entity_id
_entity_poly.type
_entity_poly.pdbx_seq_one_letter_code
_entity_poly.pdbx_strand_id
1 'polypeptide(L)'
;MIPFSLILIVCGELTPLAVLVLGNAVTPFTCRVPQQIKKARLQRAARKRAALAAHQAQSRGSVTGPAAGSDAELELLAREFAHAGWVEKASAQEILQACAALGLVRTHTRPPALVSWLYRPRLRRYVEYLALDDELIRQGGGVPAMEAAEVSIAVEERGGVGVADGKESWEAEREERRWLQRWLERA
;
A
#
# COMPACT_ATOMS: atom_id res chain seq x y z
N MET A 1 12.18 8.71 6.68
CA MET A 1 12.34 9.55 5.48
C MET A 1 13.45 10.53 5.81
N ILE A 2 14.42 10.72 4.93
CA ILE A 2 15.37 11.83 5.07
C ILE A 2 14.56 13.09 4.71
N PRO A 3 14.53 14.14 5.54
CA PRO A 3 13.87 15.39 5.17
C PRO A 3 14.46 15.93 3.87
N PHE A 4 13.61 16.19 2.87
CA PHE A 4 14.06 16.74 1.57
C PHE A 4 14.82 18.06 1.76
N SER A 5 14.45 18.85 2.77
CA SER A 5 15.15 20.07 3.17
C SER A 5 16.63 19.87 3.49
N LEU A 6 17.02 18.73 4.07
CA LEU A 6 18.43 18.43 4.34
C LEU A 6 19.23 18.20 3.05
N ILE A 7 18.61 17.65 2.00
CA ILE A 7 19.28 17.53 0.69
C ILE A 7 19.49 18.91 0.08
N LEU A 8 18.51 19.81 0.14
CA LEU A 8 18.66 21.14 -0.43
C LEU A 8 19.81 21.92 0.25
N ILE A 9 19.95 21.78 1.56
CA ILE A 9 21.02 22.43 2.34
C ILE A 9 22.39 21.83 2.00
N VAL A 10 22.49 20.49 1.88
CA VAL A 10 23.78 19.81 1.66
C VAL A 10 24.21 19.84 0.20
N CYS A 11 23.28 19.64 -0.73
CA CYS A 11 23.56 19.50 -2.15
C CYS A 11 23.43 20.81 -2.93
N GLY A 12 22.73 21.84 -2.41
CA GLY A 12 22.56 23.13 -3.10
C GLY A 12 22.11 22.95 -4.55
N GLU A 13 22.92 23.41 -5.50
CA GLU A 13 22.67 23.29 -6.95
C GLU A 13 22.84 21.87 -7.52
N LEU A 14 23.53 20.97 -6.81
CA LEU A 14 23.69 19.55 -7.17
C LEU A 14 22.48 18.68 -6.77
N THR A 15 21.44 19.28 -6.18
CA THR A 15 20.19 18.58 -5.80
C THR A 15 19.59 17.75 -6.97
N PRO A 16 19.55 18.22 -8.23
CA PRO A 16 19.04 17.40 -9.35
C PRO A 16 19.83 16.10 -9.53
N LEU A 17 21.15 16.13 -9.37
CA LEU A 17 22.01 14.94 -9.47
C LEU A 17 21.80 14.00 -8.28
N ALA A 18 21.72 14.55 -7.07
CA ALA A 18 21.44 13.80 -5.85
C ALA A 18 20.07 13.12 -5.89
N VAL A 19 19.06 13.79 -6.45
CA VAL A 19 17.71 13.25 -6.65
C VAL A 19 17.69 12.07 -7.62
N LEU A 20 18.47 12.14 -8.70
CA LEU A 20 18.61 11.01 -9.64
C LEU A 20 19.24 9.78 -8.98
N VAL A 21 20.24 9.98 -8.11
CA VAL A 21 20.95 8.89 -7.43
C VAL A 21 20.15 8.32 -6.25
N LEU A 22 19.59 9.18 -5.40
CA LEU A 22 18.89 8.78 -4.16
C LEU A 22 17.42 8.40 -4.40
N GLY A 23 16.82 8.89 -5.48
CA GLY A 23 15.48 8.55 -5.94
C GLY A 23 14.38 8.70 -4.89
N ASN A 24 13.44 7.75 -4.88
CA ASN A 24 12.23 7.76 -4.03
C ASN A 24 12.49 7.78 -2.52
N ALA A 25 13.73 7.55 -2.07
CA ALA A 25 14.07 7.57 -0.66
C ALA A 25 13.98 8.98 -0.06
N VAL A 26 14.13 10.02 -0.88
CA VAL A 26 14.21 11.40 -0.42
C VAL A 26 13.34 12.38 -1.19
N THR A 27 12.90 12.04 -2.41
CA THR A 27 11.97 12.88 -3.16
C THR A 27 10.52 12.78 -2.65
N PRO A 28 9.84 13.93 -2.44
CA PRO A 28 8.39 13.98 -2.28
C PRO A 28 7.69 13.33 -3.47
N PHE A 29 6.48 12.80 -3.26
CA PHE A 29 5.72 12.12 -4.31
C PHE A 29 5.55 12.99 -5.56
N THR A 30 5.26 14.28 -5.37
CA THR A 30 5.10 15.29 -6.43
C THR A 30 6.36 15.51 -7.27
N CYS A 31 7.53 15.14 -6.77
CA CYS A 31 8.82 15.32 -7.45
C CYS A 31 9.38 14.01 -8.06
N ARG A 32 8.62 12.90 -8.02
CA ARG A 32 9.08 11.61 -8.54
C ARG A 32 8.84 11.50 -10.04
N VAL A 33 9.86 11.04 -10.77
CA VAL A 33 9.69 10.78 -12.20
C VAL A 33 8.91 9.47 -12.45
N PRO A 34 8.19 9.33 -13.58
CA PRO A 34 7.31 8.18 -13.82
C PRO A 34 8.01 6.81 -13.70
N GLN A 35 9.25 6.69 -14.15
CA GLN A 35 10.03 5.46 -14.02
C GLN A 35 10.30 5.08 -12.55
N GLN A 36 10.52 6.07 -11.68
CA GLN A 36 10.72 5.83 -10.25
C GLN A 36 9.41 5.37 -9.59
N ILE A 37 8.26 5.90 -9.99
CA ILE A 37 6.94 5.46 -9.52
C ILE A 37 6.69 4.02 -9.95
N LYS A 38 6.90 3.69 -11.23
CA LYS A 38 6.75 2.33 -11.76
C LYS A 38 7.64 1.32 -11.01
N LYS A 39 8.91 1.65 -10.78
CA LYS A 39 9.83 0.81 -10.00
C LYS A 39 9.36 0.63 -8.56
N ALA A 40 8.84 1.68 -7.91
CA ALA A 40 8.28 1.57 -6.56
C ALA A 40 7.05 0.68 -6.50
N ARG A 41 6.13 0.80 -7.47
CA ARG A 41 4.93 -0.04 -7.59
C ARG A 41 5.31 -1.52 -7.70
N LEU A 42 6.26 -1.86 -8.58
CA LEU A 42 6.76 -3.24 -8.73
C LEU A 42 7.35 -3.79 -7.43
N GLN A 43 8.17 -2.99 -6.74
CA GLN A 43 8.74 -3.40 -5.44
C GLN A 43 7.67 -3.56 -4.36
N ARG A 44 6.65 -2.70 -4.35
CA ARG A 44 5.54 -2.76 -3.39
C ARG A 44 4.67 -4.00 -3.67
N ALA A 45 4.39 -4.32 -4.94
CA ALA A 45 3.71 -5.56 -5.34
C ALA A 45 4.46 -6.81 -4.88
N ALA A 46 5.78 -6.87 -5.08
CA ALA A 46 6.59 -8.01 -4.64
C ALA A 46 6.58 -8.18 -3.11
N ARG A 47 6.70 -7.08 -2.36
CA ARG A 47 6.65 -7.09 -0.88
C ARG A 47 5.29 -7.52 -0.36
N LYS A 48 4.21 -7.01 -0.98
CA LYS A 48 2.84 -7.45 -0.67
C LYS A 48 2.70 -8.94 -0.88
N ARG A 49 3.06 -9.44 -2.08
CA ARG A 49 2.97 -10.87 -2.41
C ARG A 49 3.71 -11.74 -1.40
N ALA A 50 4.93 -11.34 -1.00
CA ALA A 50 5.69 -12.06 0.01
C ALA A 50 5.03 -12.03 1.40
N ALA A 51 4.47 -10.89 1.82
CA ALA A 51 3.75 -10.78 3.09
C ALA A 51 2.46 -11.61 3.12
N LEU A 52 1.68 -11.60 2.03
CA LEU A 52 0.46 -12.39 1.91
C LEU A 52 0.75 -13.89 1.86
N ALA A 53 1.81 -14.32 1.17
CA ALA A 53 2.24 -15.71 1.18
C ALA A 53 2.67 -16.16 2.58
N ALA A 54 3.43 -15.33 3.30
CA ALA A 54 3.82 -15.62 4.69
C ALA A 54 2.61 -15.70 5.63
N HIS A 55 1.61 -14.84 5.43
CA HIS A 55 0.36 -14.88 6.19
C HIS A 55 -0.42 -16.18 5.90
N GLN A 56 -0.59 -16.55 4.62
CA GLN A 56 -1.27 -17.79 4.26
C GLN A 56 -0.56 -19.05 4.76
N ALA A 57 0.77 -19.07 4.75
CA ALA A 57 1.53 -20.19 5.26
C ALA A 57 1.28 -20.42 6.76
N GLN A 58 1.13 -19.32 7.51
CA GLN A 58 0.85 -19.36 8.94
C GLN A 58 -0.61 -19.69 9.25
N SER A 59 -1.56 -19.04 8.56
CA SER A 59 -2.98 -19.13 8.89
C SER A 59 -3.69 -20.34 8.26
N ARG A 60 -3.20 -20.82 7.11
CA ARG A 60 -3.88 -21.84 6.29
C ARG A 60 -2.97 -22.99 5.82
N GLY A 61 -1.68 -22.96 6.17
CA GLY A 61 -0.72 -23.97 5.72
C GLY A 61 -0.39 -23.93 4.21
N SER A 62 -0.81 -22.88 3.49
CA SER A 62 -0.54 -22.70 2.06
C SER A 62 0.68 -21.83 1.84
N VAL A 63 1.65 -22.30 1.05
CA VAL A 63 2.85 -21.51 0.70
C VAL A 63 2.61 -20.48 -0.41
N THR A 64 1.44 -20.54 -1.07
CA THR A 64 1.04 -19.58 -2.09
C THR A 64 0.05 -18.57 -1.51
N GLY A 65 0.33 -17.28 -1.69
CA GLY A 65 -0.61 -16.21 -1.37
C GLY A 65 -1.75 -16.11 -2.41
N PRO A 66 -2.80 -15.34 -2.12
CA PRO A 66 -3.88 -15.12 -3.07
C PRO A 66 -3.35 -14.39 -4.32
N ALA A 67 -3.96 -14.64 -5.47
CA ALA A 67 -3.60 -13.96 -6.71
C ALA A 67 -3.91 -12.45 -6.60
N ALA A 68 -3.07 -11.61 -7.21
CA ALA A 68 -3.26 -10.16 -7.19
C ALA A 68 -4.62 -9.78 -7.81
N GLY A 69 -5.39 -8.96 -7.11
CA GLY A 69 -6.74 -8.54 -7.53
C GLY A 69 -7.84 -9.59 -7.38
N SER A 70 -7.52 -10.81 -6.92
CA SER A 70 -8.53 -11.83 -6.65
C SER A 70 -9.46 -11.42 -5.51
N ASP A 71 -10.66 -12.01 -5.48
CA ASP A 71 -11.62 -11.82 -4.39
C ASP A 71 -11.01 -12.23 -3.04
N ALA A 72 -10.20 -13.29 -3.02
CA ALA A 72 -9.51 -13.74 -1.83
C ALA A 72 -8.47 -12.74 -1.31
N GLU A 73 -7.72 -12.09 -2.21
CA GLU A 73 -6.81 -11.00 -1.81
C GLU A 73 -7.59 -9.81 -1.27
N LEU A 74 -8.64 -9.40 -1.99
CA LEU A 74 -9.46 -8.25 -1.60
C LEU A 74 -10.12 -8.46 -0.24
N GLU A 75 -10.71 -9.64 -0.01
CA GLU A 75 -11.37 -9.99 1.24
C GLU A 75 -10.41 -9.94 2.43
N LEU A 76 -9.20 -10.51 2.26
CA LEU A 76 -8.15 -10.48 3.27
C LEU A 76 -7.71 -9.04 3.58
N LEU A 77 -7.50 -8.21 2.55
CA LEU A 77 -7.07 -6.84 2.75
C LEU A 77 -8.16 -6.00 3.45
N ALA A 78 -9.41 -6.07 2.98
CA ALA A 78 -10.50 -5.23 3.48
C ALA A 78 -11.03 -5.69 4.85
N ARG A 79 -11.28 -6.98 5.04
CA ARG A 79 -11.94 -7.50 6.26
C ARG A 79 -10.98 -7.84 7.39
N GLU A 80 -9.70 -8.02 7.09
CA GLU A 80 -8.69 -8.31 8.10
C GLU A 80 -7.71 -7.17 8.22
N PHE A 81 -6.83 -6.97 7.23
CA PHE A 81 -5.69 -6.06 7.39
C PHE A 81 -6.08 -4.59 7.54
N ALA A 82 -7.19 -4.18 6.93
CA ALA A 82 -7.77 -2.85 7.03
C ALA A 82 -8.96 -2.76 8.02
N HIS A 83 -9.14 -3.75 8.90
CA HIS A 83 -10.26 -3.76 9.84
C HIS A 83 -9.80 -3.53 11.29
N ALA A 84 -10.34 -2.49 11.93
CA ALA A 84 -9.90 -2.06 13.27
C ALA A 84 -10.01 -3.18 14.32
N GLY A 85 -11.10 -3.94 14.32
CA GLY A 85 -11.29 -5.05 15.27
C GLY A 85 -10.31 -6.20 15.09
N TRP A 86 -9.80 -6.40 13.86
CA TRP A 86 -8.75 -7.40 13.59
C TRP A 86 -7.39 -6.87 14.05
N VAL A 87 -7.10 -5.60 13.78
CA VAL A 87 -5.85 -4.93 14.21
C VAL A 87 -5.63 -4.99 15.71
N GLU A 88 -6.67 -5.04 16.55
CA GLU A 88 -6.49 -5.18 18.00
C GLU A 88 -6.14 -6.62 18.44
N LYS A 89 -6.62 -7.62 17.70
CA LYS A 89 -6.50 -9.05 18.09
C LYS A 89 -5.35 -9.77 17.39
N ALA A 90 -4.92 -9.26 16.24
CA ALA A 90 -3.87 -9.87 15.42
C ALA A 90 -2.57 -10.05 16.21
N SER A 91 -1.88 -11.16 15.97
CA SER A 91 -0.57 -11.45 16.54
C SER A 91 0.49 -10.47 16.04
N ALA A 92 1.67 -10.46 16.70
CA ALA A 92 2.76 -9.58 16.30
C ALA A 92 3.20 -9.80 14.84
N GLN A 93 3.22 -11.07 14.40
CA GLN A 93 3.62 -11.44 13.05
C GLN A 93 2.59 -10.98 11.99
N GLU A 94 1.31 -11.15 12.29
CA GLU A 94 0.22 -10.70 11.41
C GLU A 94 0.21 -9.18 11.22
N ILE A 95 0.48 -8.41 12.28
CA ILE A 95 0.60 -6.94 12.17
C ILE A 95 1.74 -6.56 11.22
N LEU A 96 2.89 -7.25 11.27
CA LEU A 96 4.01 -6.98 10.37
C LEU A 96 3.70 -7.35 8.92
N GLN A 97 3.00 -8.46 8.70
CA GLN A 97 2.52 -8.88 7.38
C GLN A 97 1.53 -7.85 6.81
N ALA A 98 0.55 -7.41 7.62
CA ALA A 98 -0.41 -6.39 7.23
C ALA A 98 0.28 -5.05 6.90
N CYS A 99 1.20 -4.60 7.76
CA CYS A 99 1.99 -3.40 7.50
C CYS A 99 2.78 -3.50 6.20
N ALA A 100 3.33 -4.67 5.86
CA ALA A 100 4.09 -4.85 4.62
C ALA A 100 3.17 -4.90 3.40
N ALA A 101 2.02 -5.57 3.51
CA ALA A 101 1.01 -5.66 2.45
C ALA A 101 0.41 -4.29 2.09
N LEU A 102 0.13 -3.46 3.10
CA LEU A 102 -0.36 -2.10 2.95
C LEU A 102 0.75 -1.06 2.73
N GLY A 103 2.00 -1.51 2.51
CA GLY A 103 3.13 -0.64 2.17
C GLY A 103 3.63 0.29 3.28
N LEU A 104 3.22 0.06 4.53
CA LEU A 104 3.66 0.81 5.72
C LEU A 104 5.10 0.47 6.13
N VAL A 105 5.57 -0.73 5.80
CA VAL A 105 6.95 -1.19 6.04
C VAL A 105 7.49 -1.96 4.82
N ARG A 106 8.82 -1.95 4.62
CA ARG A 106 9.46 -2.62 3.48
C ARG A 106 9.58 -4.14 3.62
N THR A 107 9.42 -4.68 4.82
CA THR A 107 9.55 -6.12 5.11
C THR A 107 8.64 -6.51 6.28
N HIS A 108 8.09 -7.72 6.23
CA HIS A 108 7.29 -8.32 7.29
C HIS A 108 8.15 -9.07 8.34
N THR A 109 9.48 -9.10 8.18
CA THR A 109 10.42 -9.82 9.07
C THR A 109 11.05 -8.92 10.14
N ARG A 110 10.36 -7.84 10.54
CA ARG A 110 10.87 -6.93 11.59
C ARG A 110 10.82 -7.60 12.97
N PRO A 111 11.64 -7.15 13.94
CA PRO A 111 11.59 -7.71 15.29
C PRO A 111 10.20 -7.54 15.94
N PRO A 112 9.58 -8.62 16.46
CA PRO A 112 8.25 -8.57 17.08
C PRO A 112 8.14 -7.61 18.27
N ALA A 113 9.25 -7.38 18.98
CA ALA A 113 9.34 -6.42 20.09
C ALA A 113 8.92 -5.00 19.69
N LEU A 114 8.99 -4.65 18.41
CA LEU A 114 8.59 -3.35 17.90
C LEU A 114 7.09 -3.20 17.65
N VAL A 115 6.34 -4.31 17.67
CA VAL A 115 4.96 -4.31 17.18
C VAL A 115 4.03 -3.52 18.09
N SER A 116 4.08 -3.76 19.40
CA SER A 116 3.16 -3.11 20.35
C SER A 116 3.34 -1.61 20.40
N TRP A 117 4.57 -1.10 20.27
CA TRP A 117 4.86 0.32 20.43
C TRP A 117 4.92 1.10 19.11
N LEU A 118 5.27 0.46 17.99
CA LEU A 118 5.46 1.14 16.71
C LEU A 118 4.45 0.70 15.65
N TYR A 119 4.40 -0.60 15.34
CA TYR A 119 3.71 -1.07 14.14
C TYR A 119 2.20 -1.19 14.32
N ARG A 120 1.70 -1.68 15.47
CA ARG A 120 0.25 -1.73 15.73
C ARG A 120 -0.38 -0.34 15.82
N PRO A 121 0.19 0.64 16.55
CA PRO A 121 -0.35 2.01 16.54
C PRO A 121 -0.31 2.65 15.15
N ARG A 122 0.76 2.39 14.37
CA ARG A 122 0.88 2.86 12.99
C ARG A 122 -0.18 2.26 12.08
N LEU A 123 -0.42 0.95 12.17
CA LEU A 123 -1.45 0.28 11.39
C LEU A 123 -2.85 0.77 11.79
N ARG A 124 -3.13 0.89 13.09
CA ARG A 124 -4.40 1.42 13.59
C ARG A 124 -4.74 2.79 12.98
N ARG A 125 -3.79 3.73 13.06
CA ARG A 125 -3.95 5.07 12.47
C ARG A 125 -4.13 5.03 10.95
N TYR A 126 -3.49 4.07 10.28
CA TYR A 126 -3.65 3.89 8.85
C TYR A 126 -5.03 3.35 8.48
N VAL A 127 -5.57 2.41 9.28
CA VAL A 127 -6.94 1.91 9.12
C VAL A 127 -7.97 3.02 9.35
N GLU A 128 -7.78 3.86 10.37
CA GLU A 128 -8.62 5.04 10.59
C GLU A 128 -8.58 6.01 9.39
N TYR A 129 -7.39 6.22 8.82
CA TYR A 129 -7.22 7.01 7.61
C TYR A 129 -7.97 6.41 6.42
N LEU A 130 -7.85 5.10 6.17
CA LEU A 130 -8.55 4.44 5.07
C LEU A 130 -10.07 4.53 5.24
N ALA A 131 -10.59 4.35 6.46
CA ALA A 131 -12.02 4.47 6.73
C ALA A 131 -12.56 5.88 6.47
N LEU A 132 -11.80 6.91 6.84
CA LEU A 132 -12.13 8.30 6.52
C LEU A 132 -12.10 8.55 5.01
N ASP A 133 -11.07 8.07 4.33
CA ASP A 133 -10.91 8.21 2.88
C ASP A 133 -12.03 7.49 2.12
N ASP A 134 -12.41 6.28 2.54
CA ASP A 134 -13.54 5.53 1.99
C ASP A 134 -14.86 6.32 2.11
N GLU A 135 -15.09 6.99 3.24
CA GLU A 135 -16.26 7.85 3.44
C GLU A 135 -16.24 9.08 2.52
N LEU A 136 -15.10 9.76 2.40
CA LEU A 136 -14.96 10.92 1.52
C LEU A 136 -15.17 10.55 0.05
N ILE A 137 -14.69 9.39 -0.39
CA ILE A 137 -14.94 8.89 -1.74
C ILE A 137 -16.44 8.67 -1.96
N ARG A 138 -17.16 8.07 -1.00
CA ARG A 138 -18.62 7.86 -1.12
C ARG A 138 -19.37 9.18 -1.20
N GLN A 139 -19.02 10.15 -0.36
CA GLN A 139 -19.63 11.50 -0.37
C GLN A 139 -19.30 12.28 -1.64
N GLY A 140 -18.12 12.08 -2.22
CA GLY A 140 -17.64 12.73 -3.44
C GLY A 140 -18.20 12.20 -4.76
N GLY A 141 -19.27 11.39 -4.74
CA GLY A 141 -19.86 10.79 -5.94
C GLY A 141 -19.29 9.41 -6.31
N GLY A 142 -18.48 8.81 -5.43
CA GLY A 142 -17.93 7.47 -5.58
C GLY A 142 -16.83 7.35 -6.63
N VAL A 143 -16.37 6.12 -6.86
CA VAL A 143 -15.32 5.81 -7.83
C VAL A 143 -15.54 6.39 -9.24
N PRO A 144 -16.77 6.48 -9.79
CA PRO A 144 -16.99 7.09 -11.11
C PRO A 144 -16.62 8.58 -11.19
N ALA A 145 -16.69 9.31 -10.07
CA ALA A 145 -16.41 10.74 -10.02
C ALA A 145 -14.90 11.06 -9.87
N MET A 146 -14.09 10.06 -9.52
CA MET A 146 -12.66 10.21 -9.29
C MET A 146 -11.85 10.29 -10.59
N GLU A 147 -10.78 11.09 -10.59
CA GLU A 147 -9.78 11.07 -11.66
C GLU A 147 -8.98 9.76 -11.66
N ALA A 148 -8.45 9.36 -12.82
CA ALA A 148 -7.67 8.13 -12.96
C ALA A 148 -6.46 8.06 -12.00
N ALA A 149 -5.80 9.20 -11.75
CA ALA A 149 -4.68 9.28 -10.82
C ALA A 149 -5.12 9.04 -9.37
N GLU A 150 -6.27 9.59 -8.96
CA GLU A 150 -6.83 9.41 -7.62
C GLU A 150 -7.22 7.95 -7.38
N VAL A 151 -7.85 7.30 -8.37
CA VAL A 151 -8.18 5.88 -8.31
C VAL A 151 -6.92 5.04 -8.11
N SER A 152 -5.88 5.30 -8.90
CA SER A 152 -4.62 4.55 -8.81
C SER A 152 -3.96 4.70 -7.42
N ILE A 153 -3.99 5.90 -6.85
CA ILE A 153 -3.48 6.17 -5.49
C ILE A 153 -4.33 5.43 -4.44
N ALA A 154 -5.66 5.58 -4.49
CA ALA A 154 -6.57 4.95 -3.55
C ALA A 154 -6.44 3.42 -3.54
N VAL A 155 -6.30 2.80 -4.73
CA VAL A 155 -6.04 1.37 -4.89
C VAL A 155 -4.70 0.97 -4.27
N GLU A 156 -3.62 1.73 -4.51
CA GLU A 156 -2.31 1.43 -3.94
C GLU A 156 -2.28 1.48 -2.41
N GLU A 157 -2.96 2.48 -1.83
CA GLU A 157 -3.05 2.68 -0.38
C GLU A 157 -3.80 1.54 0.30
N ARG A 158 -4.85 1.04 -0.33
CA ARG A 158 -5.62 -0.13 0.14
C ARG A 158 -4.93 -1.48 -0.13
N GLY A 159 -3.72 -1.47 -0.71
CA GLY A 159 -2.94 -2.68 -1.00
C GLY A 159 -3.28 -3.34 -2.34
N GLY A 160 -4.09 -2.72 -3.19
CA GLY A 160 -4.40 -3.17 -4.55
C GLY A 160 -3.25 -3.04 -5.56
N VAL A 161 -2.02 -2.78 -5.10
CA VAL A 161 -0.83 -2.74 -5.97
C VAL A 161 -0.66 -4.07 -6.72
N GLY A 162 -0.52 -4.02 -8.04
CA GLY A 162 -0.41 -5.19 -8.92
C GLY A 162 -1.73 -5.69 -9.52
N VAL A 163 -2.88 -5.10 -9.19
CA VAL A 163 -4.18 -5.39 -9.84
C VAL A 163 -4.15 -5.11 -11.36
N ALA A 164 -3.36 -4.11 -11.76
CA ALA A 164 -3.19 -3.69 -13.14
C ALA A 164 -1.90 -4.22 -13.81
N ASP A 165 -1.16 -5.15 -13.17
CA ASP A 165 0.09 -5.65 -13.73
C ASP A 165 -0.13 -6.29 -15.11
N GLY A 166 0.67 -5.85 -16.10
CA GLY A 166 0.62 -6.39 -17.47
C GLY A 166 -0.51 -5.87 -18.36
N LYS A 167 -1.33 -4.93 -17.88
CA LYS A 167 -2.46 -4.36 -18.63
C LYS A 167 -2.10 -3.05 -19.34
N GLU A 168 -2.80 -2.73 -20.42
CA GLU A 168 -2.70 -1.42 -21.08
C GLU A 168 -3.32 -0.30 -20.22
N SER A 169 -3.02 0.97 -20.52
CA SER A 169 -3.43 2.11 -19.65
C SER A 169 -4.94 2.17 -19.38
N TRP A 170 -5.77 1.98 -20.40
CA TRP A 170 -7.23 2.05 -20.27
C TRP A 170 -7.81 0.81 -19.58
N GLU A 171 -7.20 -0.37 -19.78
CA GLU A 171 -7.57 -1.60 -19.09
C GLU A 171 -7.16 -1.57 -17.61
N ALA A 172 -5.96 -1.06 -17.34
CA ALA A 172 -5.43 -0.84 -16.01
C ALA A 172 -6.37 0.03 -15.19
N GLU A 173 -6.77 1.20 -15.72
CA GLU A 173 -7.70 2.10 -15.05
C GLU A 173 -9.06 1.41 -14.79
N ARG A 174 -9.63 0.73 -15.80
CA ARG A 174 -10.90 0.02 -15.63
C ARG A 174 -10.85 -1.02 -14.50
N GLU A 175 -9.74 -1.72 -14.40
CA GLU A 175 -9.53 -2.78 -13.41
C GLU A 175 -9.28 -2.21 -12.02
N GLU A 176 -8.53 -1.12 -11.91
CA GLU A 176 -8.35 -0.37 -10.67
C GLU A 176 -9.68 0.20 -10.15
N ARG A 177 -10.51 0.78 -11.04
CA ARG A 177 -11.86 1.27 -10.68
C ARG A 177 -12.75 0.14 -10.19
N ARG A 178 -12.78 -0.99 -10.90
CA ARG A 178 -13.58 -2.17 -10.51
C ARG A 178 -13.13 -2.73 -9.16
N TRP A 179 -11.83 -2.80 -8.94
CA TRP A 179 -11.28 -3.27 -7.67
C TRP A 179 -11.64 -2.34 -6.52
N LEU A 180 -11.54 -1.01 -6.71
CA LEU A 180 -11.86 -0.02 -5.68
C LEU A 180 -13.36 -0.01 -5.35
N GLN A 181 -14.24 -0.19 -6.34
CA GLN A 181 -15.68 -0.34 -6.09
C GLN A 181 -15.96 -1.52 -5.16
N ARG A 182 -15.38 -2.68 -5.48
CA ARG A 182 -15.52 -3.88 -4.65
C ARG A 182 -14.90 -3.73 -3.26
N TRP A 183 -13.84 -2.93 -3.11
CA TRP A 183 -13.29 -2.58 -1.80
C TRP A 183 -14.33 -1.84 -0.96
N LEU A 184 -14.91 -0.78 -1.52
CA LEU A 184 -15.88 0.07 -0.83
C LEU A 184 -17.18 -0.65 -0.45
N GLU A 185 -17.52 -1.75 -1.13
CA GLU A 185 -18.64 -2.63 -0.76
C GLU A 185 -18.35 -3.50 0.47
N ARG A 186 -17.06 -3.70 0.82
CA ARG A 186 -16.60 -4.60 1.89
C ARG A 186 -16.09 -3.86 3.12
N ALA A 187 -15.62 -2.63 2.93
CA ALA A 187 -15.01 -1.76 3.94
C ALA A 187 -16.05 -0.97 4.74
#